data_AF-A0A3B0TVE7-F1
#
_entry.id   AF-A0A3B0TVE7-F1
#
_cell.length_a   1.000
_cell.length_b   1.000
_cell.length_c   1.000
_cell.angle_alpha   90.00
_cell.angle_beta   90.00
_cell.angle_gamma   90.00
#
_symmetry.space_group_name_H-M   'P 1'
#
loop_
_entity.id
_entity.type
_entity.pdbx_description
1 polymer ?
#
loop_
_entity_poly.entity_id
_entity_poly.type
_entity_poly.pdbx_seq_one_letter_code
_entity_poly.pdbx_strand_id
1 'polypeptide(L)'
;MSRSFHMSKTASAFELYDRANTPAPAFRRIPVVPLGLSLASFFAVTFVLCVLFDLWFPALAMNPVWAPLLPGFVWISWSGFFLGLAEVFAYGWYIALVFGPLYNFFARRAGTPAQT
;
A
#
# COMPACT_ATOMS: atom_id res chain seq x y z
N MET A 1 31.71 -54.04 5.79
CA MET A 1 31.41 -52.86 4.94
C MET A 1 30.22 -53.19 4.05
N SER A 2 28.98 -52.95 4.49
CA SER A 2 27.77 -53.18 3.68
C SER A 2 27.18 -51.82 3.31
N ARG A 3 27.17 -51.48 2.01
CA ARG A 3 26.67 -50.21 1.51
C ARG A 3 25.16 -50.30 1.31
N SER A 4 24.42 -49.51 2.09
CA SER A 4 23.03 -49.14 1.83
C SER A 4 22.86 -48.65 0.40
N PHE A 5 22.21 -49.43 -0.45
CA PHE A 5 21.85 -49.05 -1.83
C PHE A 5 20.35 -49.11 -2.11
N HIS A 6 19.50 -49.26 -1.07
CA HIS A 6 18.07 -49.52 -1.24
C HIS A 6 17.14 -48.38 -0.79
N MET A 7 17.67 -47.15 -0.68
CA MET A 7 16.93 -45.99 -0.15
C MET A 7 17.14 -44.69 -0.94
N SER A 8 17.58 -44.77 -2.21
CA SER A 8 17.77 -43.60 -3.08
C SER A 8 16.64 -43.38 -4.08
N LYS A 9 16.01 -44.46 -4.57
CA LYS A 9 14.99 -44.37 -5.65
C LYS A 9 13.64 -43.81 -5.18
N THR A 10 13.32 -44.01 -3.90
CA THR A 10 12.10 -43.48 -3.27
C THR A 10 12.22 -42.00 -2.90
N ALA A 11 13.41 -41.54 -2.50
CA ALA A 11 13.67 -40.12 -2.23
C ALA A 11 13.48 -39.26 -3.50
N SER A 12 14.01 -39.70 -4.64
CA SER A 12 13.86 -38.98 -5.91
C SER A 12 12.42 -38.88 -6.42
N ALA A 13 11.60 -39.92 -6.19
CA ALA A 13 10.21 -39.92 -6.62
C ALA A 13 9.34 -39.01 -5.74
N PHE A 14 9.61 -38.97 -4.42
CA PHE A 14 8.96 -38.05 -3.49
C PHE A 14 9.34 -36.59 -3.77
N GLU A 15 10.63 -36.29 -4.03
CA GLU A 15 11.08 -34.95 -4.38
C GLU A 15 10.53 -34.46 -5.73
N LEU A 16 10.37 -35.36 -6.71
CA LEU A 16 9.72 -35.04 -7.98
C LEU A 16 8.22 -34.81 -7.81
N TYR A 17 7.55 -35.61 -6.98
CA TYR A 17 6.13 -35.45 -6.65
C TYR A 17 5.89 -34.14 -5.89
N ASP A 18 6.74 -33.82 -4.92
CA ASP A 18 6.69 -32.58 -4.14
C ASP A 18 6.93 -31.35 -5.05
N ARG A 19 7.93 -31.40 -5.94
CA ARG A 19 8.14 -30.34 -6.94
C ARG A 19 6.99 -30.20 -7.94
N ALA A 20 6.37 -31.31 -8.35
CA ALA A 20 5.23 -31.29 -9.25
C ALA A 20 3.94 -30.78 -8.59
N ASN A 21 3.83 -30.94 -7.26
CA ASN A 21 2.63 -30.59 -6.49
C ASN A 21 2.80 -29.32 -5.65
N THR A 22 3.97 -28.67 -5.67
CA THR A 22 4.16 -27.36 -5.04
C THR A 22 3.34 -26.33 -5.81
N PRO A 23 2.29 -25.74 -5.22
CA PRO A 23 1.55 -24.68 -5.89
C PRO A 23 2.50 -23.53 -6.17
N ALA A 24 2.57 -23.09 -7.43
CA ALA A 24 3.32 -21.88 -7.77
C ALA A 24 2.85 -20.75 -6.84
N PRO A 25 3.77 -19.92 -6.30
CA PRO A 25 3.40 -18.87 -5.37
C PRO A 25 2.35 -17.97 -6.03
N ALA A 26 1.14 -17.98 -5.48
CA ALA A 26 0.06 -17.15 -5.96
C ALA A 26 0.47 -15.70 -5.83
N PHE A 27 0.54 -14.99 -6.95
CA PHE A 27 0.93 -13.59 -6.97
C PHE A 27 -0.06 -12.77 -6.13
N ARG A 28 0.35 -12.33 -4.94
CA ARG A 28 -0.49 -11.56 -4.03
C ARG A 28 -0.58 -10.11 -4.52
N ARG A 29 -1.67 -9.81 -5.21
CA ARG A 29 -1.99 -8.45 -5.64
C ARG A 29 -2.33 -7.58 -4.44
N ILE A 30 -1.93 -6.31 -4.51
CA ILE A 30 -2.38 -5.32 -3.53
C ILE A 30 -3.86 -5.03 -3.81
N PRO A 31 -4.75 -5.22 -2.82
CA PRO A 31 -6.16 -4.90 -2.96
C PRO A 31 -6.34 -3.37 -2.86
N VAL A 32 -6.87 -2.77 -3.93
CA VAL A 32 -6.95 -1.30 -4.08
C VAL A 32 -7.91 -0.66 -3.06
N VAL A 33 -9.03 -1.31 -2.75
CA VAL A 33 -10.02 -0.76 -1.82
C VAL A 33 -9.49 -0.68 -0.38
N PRO A 34 -8.94 -1.76 0.22
CA PRO A 34 -8.27 -1.66 1.52
C PRO A 34 -7.12 -0.64 1.53
N LEU A 35 -6.32 -0.60 0.46
CA LEU A 35 -5.23 0.38 0.33
C LEU A 35 -5.77 1.82 0.38
N GLY A 36 -6.83 2.12 -0.37
CA GLY A 36 -7.48 3.43 -0.41
C GLY A 36 -8.05 3.83 0.94
N LEU A 37 -8.80 2.93 1.59
CA LEU A 37 -9.38 3.19 2.91
C LEU A 37 -8.31 3.42 3.98
N SER A 38 -7.21 2.65 3.97
CA SER A 38 -6.10 2.85 4.91
C SER A 38 -5.37 4.17 4.68
N LEU A 39 -5.04 4.51 3.43
CA LEU A 39 -4.36 5.78 3.11
C LEU A 39 -5.24 7.00 3.41
N ALA A 40 -6.51 6.94 3.00
CA ALA A 40 -7.45 8.02 3.21
C ALA A 40 -7.73 8.26 4.70
N SER A 41 -7.90 7.20 5.50
CA SER A 41 -8.09 7.32 6.96
C SER A 41 -6.82 7.82 7.67
N PHE A 42 -5.63 7.35 7.26
CA PHE A 42 -4.36 7.85 7.79
C PHE A 42 -4.21 9.36 7.55
N PHE A 43 -4.39 9.82 6.31
CA PHE A 43 -4.29 11.25 5.99
C PHE A 43 -5.36 12.10 6.68
N ALA A 44 -6.60 11.59 6.77
CA ALA A 44 -7.66 12.26 7.51
C ALA A 44 -7.29 12.47 8.99
N VAL A 45 -6.78 11.43 9.66
CA VAL A 45 -6.34 11.52 11.06
C VAL A 45 -5.17 12.49 11.20
N THR A 46 -4.15 12.41 10.33
CA THR A 46 -3.01 13.32 10.36
C THR A 46 -3.44 14.77 10.17
N PHE A 47 -4.35 15.04 9.21
CA PHE A 47 -4.89 16.38 8.99
C PHE A 47 -5.58 16.93 10.23
N VAL A 48 -6.44 16.14 10.90
CA VAL A 48 -7.11 16.56 12.14
C VAL A 48 -6.09 16.87 13.23
N LEU A 49 -5.06 16.03 13.41
CA LEU A 49 -3.99 16.27 14.38
C LEU A 49 -3.21 17.55 14.05
N CYS A 50 -2.91 17.81 12.77
CA CYS A 50 -2.25 19.04 12.34
C CYS A 50 -3.10 20.28 12.65
N VAL A 51 -4.40 20.24 12.38
CA VAL A 51 -5.31 21.34 12.71
C VAL A 51 -5.34 21.59 14.22
N LEU A 52 -5.49 20.54 15.04
CA LEU A 52 -5.47 20.67 16.50
C LEU A 52 -4.15 21.24 17.01
N PHE A 53 -3.03 20.84 16.42
CA PHE A 53 -1.70 21.37 16.76
C PHE A 53 -1.58 22.86 16.42
N ASP A 54 -2.01 23.29 15.23
CA ASP A 54 -2.00 24.70 14.81
C ASP A 54 -2.85 25.59 15.74
N LEU A 55 -3.96 25.05 16.27
CA LEU A 55 -4.79 25.74 17.26
C LEU A 55 -4.10 25.87 18.63
N TRP A 56 -3.31 24.86 19.04
CA TRP A 56 -2.61 24.86 20.32
C TRP A 56 -1.31 25.68 20.29
N PHE A 57 -0.61 25.66 19.15
CA PHE A 57 0.68 26.30 18.94
C PHE A 57 0.66 27.19 17.69
N PRO A 58 -0.05 28.34 17.73
CA PRO A 58 -0.21 29.21 16.57
C PRO A 58 1.12 29.81 16.06
N ALA A 59 2.14 29.91 16.92
CA ALA A 59 3.48 30.37 16.54
C ALA A 59 4.22 29.38 15.61
N LEU A 60 3.79 28.12 15.55
CA LEU A 60 4.36 27.05 14.72
C LEU A 60 3.34 26.57 13.67
N ALA A 61 2.36 27.40 13.32
CA ALA A 61 1.25 27.00 12.46
C ALA A 61 1.73 26.54 11.08
N MET A 62 1.23 25.37 10.65
CA MET A 62 1.55 24.75 9.36
C MET A 62 0.62 25.22 8.25
N ASN A 63 -0.53 25.85 8.58
CA ASN A 63 -1.44 26.59 7.70
C ASN A 63 -0.81 27.18 6.42
N PRO A 64 0.27 27.97 6.47
CA PRO A 64 0.81 28.64 5.28
C PRO A 64 1.27 27.67 4.19
N VAL A 65 1.63 26.44 4.56
CA VAL A 65 2.02 25.36 3.65
C VAL A 65 0.82 24.75 2.94
N TRP A 66 -0.36 24.77 3.57
CA TRP A 66 -1.59 24.18 3.03
C TRP A 66 -2.36 25.15 2.13
N ALA A 67 -2.26 26.46 2.39
CA ALA A 67 -2.96 27.49 1.61
C ALA A 67 -2.76 27.40 0.07
N PRO A 68 -1.57 27.06 -0.48
CA PRO A 68 -1.37 26.89 -1.92
C PRO A 68 -1.91 25.56 -2.47
N LEU A 69 -2.04 24.55 -1.62
CA LEU A 69 -2.48 23.20 -1.99
C LEU A 69 -4.02 23.08 -2.04
N LEU A 70 -4.75 24.01 -1.40
CA LEU A 70 -6.21 23.99 -1.28
C LEU A 70 -6.85 25.31 -1.78
N PRO A 71 -7.20 25.44 -3.08
CA PRO A 71 -7.85 26.64 -3.60
C PRO A 71 -9.25 26.83 -2.96
N GLY A 72 -9.44 27.93 -2.22
CA GLY A 72 -10.69 28.24 -1.50
C GLY A 72 -10.68 27.93 0.00
N PHE A 73 -9.55 27.48 0.54
CA PHE A 73 -9.39 27.20 1.96
C PHE A 73 -9.25 28.50 2.79
N VAL A 74 -10.33 28.84 3.49
CA VAL A 74 -10.30 29.91 4.50
C VAL A 74 -9.96 29.28 5.85
N TRP A 75 -8.75 29.53 6.35
CA TRP A 75 -8.26 29.02 7.64
C TRP A 75 -9.23 29.35 8.79
N ILE A 76 -9.41 28.41 9.74
CA ILE A 76 -10.33 28.47 10.89
C ILE A 76 -11.85 28.45 10.58
N SER A 77 -12.28 28.44 9.32
CA SER A 77 -13.70 28.22 9.00
C SER A 77 -14.10 26.73 9.11
N TRP A 78 -15.30 26.46 9.63
CA TRP A 78 -15.88 25.10 9.62
C TRP A 78 -15.92 24.52 8.20
N SER A 79 -16.24 25.34 7.21
CA SER A 79 -16.20 24.97 5.79
C SER A 79 -14.81 24.56 5.32
N GLY A 80 -13.77 25.32 5.69
CA GLY A 80 -12.38 25.02 5.33
C GLY A 80 -11.93 23.69 5.93
N PHE A 81 -12.26 23.41 7.20
CA PHE A 81 -11.93 22.14 7.84
C PHE A 81 -12.51 20.93 7.09
N PHE A 82 -13.82 20.94 6.80
CA PHE A 82 -14.47 19.82 6.10
C PHE A 82 -13.99 19.68 4.66
N LEU A 83 -13.72 20.80 3.98
CA LEU A 83 -13.18 20.79 2.63
C LEU A 83 -11.76 20.20 2.60
N GLY A 84 -10.89 20.61 3.54
CA GLY A 84 -9.56 20.03 3.70
C GLY A 84 -9.60 18.53 4.03
N LEU A 85 -10.51 18.12 4.91
CA LEU A 85 -10.72 16.70 5.24
C LEU A 85 -11.15 15.89 4.02
N ALA A 86 -12.07 16.43 3.20
CA ALA A 86 -12.53 15.78 1.98
C ALA A 86 -11.41 15.69 0.94
N GLU A 87 -10.61 16.74 0.78
CA GLU A 87 -9.48 16.76 -0.16
C GLU A 87 -8.40 15.75 0.22
N VAL A 88 -7.94 15.73 1.48
CA VAL A 88 -6.91 14.76 1.90
C VAL A 88 -7.41 13.32 1.82
N PHE A 89 -8.69 13.09 2.09
CA PHE A 89 -9.32 11.79 1.90
C PHE A 89 -9.33 11.39 0.42
N ALA A 90 -9.69 12.31 -0.47
CA ALA A 90 -9.64 12.11 -1.91
C ALA A 90 -8.21 11.86 -2.40
N TYR A 91 -7.20 12.55 -1.86
CA TYR A 91 -5.79 12.30 -2.18
C TYR A 91 -5.34 10.89 -1.77
N GLY A 92 -5.78 10.37 -0.63
CA GLY A 92 -5.52 8.98 -0.23
C GLY A 92 -6.08 7.97 -1.25
N TRP A 93 -7.31 8.21 -1.72
CA TRP A 93 -7.92 7.41 -2.78
C TRP A 93 -7.23 7.54 -4.13
N TYR A 94 -6.84 8.76 -4.51
CA TYR A 94 -6.08 9.04 -5.72
C TYR A 94 -4.79 8.20 -5.75
N ILE A 95 -4.03 8.19 -4.65
CA ILE A 95 -2.82 7.37 -4.52
C ILE A 95 -3.17 5.89 -4.71
N ALA A 96 -4.18 5.37 -4.02
CA ALA A 96 -4.53 3.96 -4.12
C ALA A 96 -4.96 3.54 -5.53
N LEU A 97 -5.77 4.36 -6.21
CA LEU A 97 -6.27 4.09 -7.56
C LEU A 97 -5.18 4.17 -8.62
N VAL A 98 -4.16 5.02 -8.44
CA VAL A 98 -3.04 5.13 -9.38
C VAL A 98 -1.94 4.11 -9.04
N PHE A 99 -1.47 4.10 -7.79
CA PHE A 99 -0.37 3.28 -7.33
C PHE A 99 -0.72 1.78 -7.30
N GLY A 100 -1.91 1.42 -6.82
CA GLY A 100 -2.30 0.00 -6.67
C GLY A 100 -2.26 -0.78 -7.99
N PRO A 101 -2.93 -0.33 -9.07
CA PRO A 101 -2.84 -0.96 -10.38
C PRO A 101 -1.43 -0.94 -10.96
N LEU A 102 -0.69 0.16 -10.79
CA LEU A 102 0.66 0.30 -11.29
C LEU A 102 1.64 -0.68 -10.63
N TYR A 103 1.58 -0.81 -9.31
CA TYR A 103 2.34 -1.80 -8.55
C TYR A 103 2.01 -3.22 -9.03
N ASN A 104 0.72 -3.55 -9.12
CA ASN A 104 0.27 -4.85 -9.58
C ASN A 104 0.72 -5.16 -11.03
N PHE A 105 0.81 -4.15 -11.89
CA PHE A 105 1.31 -4.29 -13.26
C PHE A 105 2.80 -4.62 -13.31
N PHE A 106 3.64 -3.83 -12.63
CA PHE A 106 5.09 -4.04 -12.65
C PHE A 106 5.50 -5.32 -11.93
N ALA A 107 4.88 -5.63 -10.79
CA ALA A 107 5.22 -6.82 -10.04
C ALA A 107 4.79 -8.10 -10.79
N ARG A 108 3.75 -8.07 -11.64
CA ARG A 108 3.45 -9.17 -12.59
C ARG A 108 4.55 -9.38 -13.63
N ARG A 109 5.18 -8.31 -14.13
CA ARG A 109 6.28 -8.40 -15.10
C ARG A 109 7.57 -8.90 -14.47
N ALA A 110 7.88 -8.45 -13.26
CA ALA A 110 9.03 -8.91 -12.50
C ALA A 110 8.95 -10.40 -12.14
N GLY A 111 7.73 -10.93 -11.96
CA GLY A 111 7.48 -12.35 -11.67
C GLY A 111 7.48 -13.27 -12.88
N THR A 112 7.82 -12.82 -14.09
CA THR A 112 8.01 -13.71 -15.26
C THR A 112 9.45 -14.21 -15.23
N PRO A 113 9.72 -15.49 -14.90
CA PRO A 113 11.07 -16.03 -15.05
C PRO A 113 11.41 -15.97 -16.53
N ALA A 114 12.56 -15.39 -16.86
CA ALA A 114 13.16 -15.48 -18.17
C ALA A 114 13.41 -16.98 -18.46
N GLN A 115 12.53 -17.58 -19.26
CA GLN A 115 12.81 -18.85 -19.91
C GLN A 115 13.64 -18.53 -21.15
N THR A 116 14.96 -18.51 -20.98
CA THR A 116 15.96 -18.64 -22.05
C THR A 116 16.62 -20.00 -21.94
#